data_AF-A0A351I8X6-F1
#
_entry.id   AF-A0A351I8X6-F1
#
_cell.length_a   1.000
_cell.length_b   1.000
_cell.length_c   1.000
_cell.angle_alpha   90.00
_cell.angle_beta   90.00
_cell.angle_gamma   90.00
#
_symmetry.space_group_name_H-M   'P 1'
#
loop_
_entity.id
_entity.type
_entity.pdbx_description
1 polymer ?
#
loop_
_entity_poly.entity_id
_entity_poly.type
_entity_poly.pdbx_seq_one_letter_code
_entity_poly.pdbx_strand_id
1 'polypeptide(L)' 'MVVSPGVRADSLPIKLAEAKKIPVITELELAYTMCPASTPIIAVTGTSGKTTTTTLIGQMLRSSGLDAIICGNIGNP' A
#
# COMPACT_ATOMS: atom_id res chain seq x y z
N MET A 1 6.72 9.91 -10.68
CA MET A 1 7.83 9.09 -10.13
C MET A 1 7.24 8.21 -9.05
N VAL A 2 7.53 6.91 -9.07
CA VAL A 2 7.10 5.99 -8.01
C VAL A 2 8.30 5.70 -7.12
N VAL A 3 8.16 5.89 -5.81
CA VAL A 3 9.22 5.65 -4.84
C VAL A 3 8.91 4.43 -3.99
N SER A 4 9.91 3.56 -3.85
CA SER A 4 9.84 2.43 -2.92
C SER A 4 10.03 2.95 -1.48
N PRO A 5 9.38 2.35 -0.47
CA PRO A 5 9.43 2.80 0.93
C PRO A 5 10.85 2.89 1.52
N GLY A 6 11.80 2.09 1.01
CA GLY A 6 13.19 2.09 1.46
C GLY A 6 14.03 3.27 0.95
N VAL A 7 13.53 4.04 -0.01
CA VAL A 7 14.25 5.20 -0.55
C VAL A 7 14.12 6.37 0.41
N ARG A 8 15.25 6.95 0.81
CA ARG A 8 15.24 8.15 1.67
C ARG A 8 14.59 9.32 0.92
N ALA A 9 13.69 10.02 1.62
CA ALA A 9 13.00 11.20 1.09
C ALA A 9 13.96 12.32 0.66
N ASP A 10 15.16 12.40 1.24
CA ASP A 10 16.17 13.41 0.93
C ASP A 10 17.13 13.04 -0.22
N SER A 11 16.87 11.92 -0.90
CA SER A 11 17.70 11.45 -2.01
C SER A 11 17.67 12.41 -3.21
N LEU A 12 18.80 12.50 -3.92
CA LEU A 12 18.96 13.40 -5.06
C LEU A 12 17.88 13.21 -6.15
N PRO A 13 17.47 11.99 -6.53
CA PRO A 13 16.40 11.80 -7.52
C PRO A 13 15.07 12.41 -7.12
N ILE A 14 14.68 12.30 -5.84
CA ILE A 14 13.42 12.86 -5.33
C ILE A 14 13.49 14.39 -5.37
N LYS A 15 14.57 14.99 -4.88
CA LYS A 15 14.78 16.44 -4.92
C LYS A 15 14.72 17.00 -6.35
N LEU A 16 15.28 16.28 -7.32
CA LEU A 16 15.22 16.68 -8.73
C LEU A 16 13.81 16.57 -9.31
N ALA A 17 13.05 15.54 -8.93
CA ALA A 17 11.66 15.38 -9.33
C ALA A 17 10.80 16.51 -8.76
N GLU A 18 10.96 16.84 -7.48
CA GLU A 18 10.27 17.95 -6.81
C GLU A 18 10.60 19.30 -7.47
N ALA A 19 11.88 19.58 -7.73
CA ALA A 19 12.30 20.81 -8.41
C ALA A 19 11.69 20.96 -9.82
N LYS A 20 11.43 19.83 -10.49
CA LYS A 20 10.75 19.77 -11.79
C LYS A 20 9.22 19.68 -11.69
N LYS A 21 8.65 19.77 -10.48
CA LYS A 21 7.21 19.59 -10.20
C LYS A 21 6.65 18.25 -10.71
N ILE A 22 7.49 17.22 -10.77
CA ILE A 22 7.07 15.86 -11.11
C ILE A 22 6.48 15.24 -9.84
N PRO A 23 5.23 14.73 -9.88
CA PRO A 23 4.64 14.05 -8.73
C PRO A 23 5.48 12.85 -8.29
N VAL A 24 5.75 12.79 -6.98
CA VAL A 24 6.42 11.66 -6.34
C VAL A 24 5.37 10.96 -5.49
N ILE A 25 5.03 9.73 -5.87
CA ILE A 25 4.01 8.92 -5.20
C ILE A 25 4.62 7.60 -4.72
N THR A 26 4.02 7.00 -3.70
CA THR A 26 4.43 5.67 -3.22
C THR A 26 3.81 4.55 -4.06
N GLU A 27 4.37 3.34 -3.99
CA GLU A 27 3.75 2.14 -4.56
C GLU A 27 2.33 1.91 -4.01
N LEU A 28 2.09 2.23 -2.73
CA LEU A 28 0.77 2.13 -2.10
C LEU A 28 -0.23 3.13 -2.69
N GLU A 29 0.18 4.38 -2.91
CA GLU A 29 -0.66 5.38 -3.59
C GLU A 29 -0.98 4.96 -5.03
N LEU A 30 -0.01 4.40 -5.75
CA LEU A 30 -0.24 3.88 -7.08
C LEU A 30 -1.29 2.76 -7.05
N ALA A 31 -1.14 1.78 -6.15
CA ALA A 31 -2.11 0.70 -5.99
C ALA A 31 -3.51 1.25 -5.64
N TYR A 32 -3.59 2.25 -4.75
CA TYR A 32 -4.85 2.91 -4.40
C TYR A 32 -5.53 3.57 -5.61
N THR A 33 -4.77 4.23 -6.49
CA THR A 33 -5.34 4.86 -7.70
C THR A 33 -5.84 3.85 -8.75
N MET A 34 -5.35 2.62 -8.69
CA MET A 34 -5.75 1.54 -9.60
C MET A 34 -6.95 0.74 -9.06
N CYS A 35 -7.25 0.82 -7.77
CA CYS A 35 -8.42 0.18 -7.18
C CYS A 35 -9.72 0.87 -7.65
N PRO A 36 -10.76 0.12 -8.03
CA PRO A 36 -12.07 0.69 -8.30
C PRO A 36 -12.58 1.48 -7.09
N ALA A 37 -13.18 2.65 -7.32
CA ALA A 37 -13.70 3.49 -6.24
C ALA A 37 -14.80 2.81 -5.41
N SER A 38 -15.44 1.76 -5.94
CA SER A 38 -16.44 0.95 -5.26
C SER A 38 -15.86 -0.15 -4.36
N THR A 39 -14.55 -0.39 -4.41
CA THR A 39 -13.89 -1.45 -3.64
C THR A 39 -13.55 -0.93 -2.23
N PRO A 40 -14.08 -1.54 -1.16
CA PRO A 40 -13.72 -1.18 0.21
C PRO A 40 -12.25 -1.54 0.50
N ILE A 41 -11.52 -0.64 1.16
CA ILE A 41 -10.11 -0.85 1.52
C ILE A 41 -9.96 -0.81 3.05
N ILE A 42 -9.28 -1.82 3.59
CA ILE A 42 -8.90 -1.88 5.01
C ILE A 42 -7.38 -1.75 5.11
N ALA A 43 -6.91 -0.65 5.70
CA ALA A 43 -5.49 -0.39 5.92
C ALA A 43 -5.08 -0.74 7.36
N VAL A 44 -4.06 -1.60 7.51
CA VAL A 44 -3.52 -2.00 8.81
C VAL A 44 -2.10 -1.45 8.97
N THR A 45 -1.89 -0.62 10.00
CA THR A 45 -0.58 -0.05 10.36
C THR A 45 -0.23 -0.34 11.82
N GLY A 46 1.03 -0.16 12.19
CA GLY A 46 1.55 -0.39 13.54
C GLY A 46 2.98 -0.93 13.53
N THR A 47 3.69 -0.86 14.66
CA THR A 47 5.08 -1.32 14.74
C THR A 47 5.17 -2.85 14.64
N SER A 48 4.25 -3.56 15.30
CA SER A 48 4.19 -5.03 15.35
C SER A 48 2.76 -5.54 15.09
N GLY A 49 2.62 -6.81 14.72
CA GLY A 49 1.31 -7.46 14.56
C GLY A 49 0.58 -7.18 13.24
N LYS A 50 1.05 -6.26 12.39
CA LYS A 50 0.46 -5.95 11.07
C LYS A 50 0.14 -7.20 10.26
N THR A 51 1.13 -8.06 10.03
CA THR A 51 0.98 -9.32 9.29
C THR A 51 -0.11 -10.21 9.83
N THR A 52 -0.10 -10.45 11.14
CA THR A 52 -1.08 -11.31 11.80
C THR A 52 -2.48 -10.71 11.72
N THR A 53 -2.62 -9.41 12.01
CA THR A 53 -3.90 -8.70 11.97
C THR A 53 -4.48 -8.67 10.55
N THR A 54 -3.68 -8.32 9.53
CA THR A 54 -4.12 -8.32 8.13
C THR A 54 -4.55 -9.72 7.69
N THR A 55 -3.81 -10.76 8.08
CA THR A 55 -4.14 -12.15 7.74
C THR A 55 -5.46 -12.58 8.39
N LEU A 56 -5.66 -12.27 9.68
CA LEU A 56 -6.89 -12.58 10.40
C LEU A 56 -8.10 -11.87 9.79
N ILE A 57 -7.98 -10.59 9.45
CA ILE A 57 -9.06 -9.83 8.78
C ILE A 57 -9.43 -10.51 7.45
N GLY A 58 -8.44 -10.84 6.61
CA GLY A 58 -8.71 -11.49 5.33
C GLY A 58 -9.35 -12.88 5.49
N GLN A 59 -8.93 -13.66 6.48
CA GLN A 59 -9.56 -14.95 6.79
C GLN A 59 -11.01 -14.80 7.28
N MET A 60 -11.30 -13.81 8.14
CA MET A 60 -12.66 -13.55 8.61
C MET A 60 -13.58 -13.16 7.45
N LEU A 61 -13.15 -12.23 6.57
CA LEU A 61 -13.93 -11.80 5.42
C LEU A 61 -14.22 -12.96 4.45
N ARG A 62 -13.20 -13.76 4.12
CA ARG A 62 -13.38 -14.96 3.27
C ARG A 62 -14.30 -15.99 3.90
N SER A 63 -14.20 -16.19 5.22
CA SER A 63 -15.09 -17.09 5.96
C SER A 63 -16.55 -16.58 5.99
N SER A 64 -16.75 -15.27 5.85
CA SER A 64 -18.07 -14.65 5.67
C SER A 64 -18.56 -14.64 4.22
N GLY A 65 -17.88 -15.32 3.30
CA GLY A 65 -18.26 -15.41 1.89
C GLY A 65 -17.91 -14.19 1.05
N LEU A 66 -17.08 -13.28 1.56
CA LEU A 66 -16.60 -12.11 0.82
C LEU A 66 -15.29 -12.43 0.09
N ASP A 67 -15.16 -11.95 -1.15
CA ASP A 67 -13.91 -12.03 -1.90
C ASP A 67 -12.93 -10.95 -1.41
N ALA A 68 -12.13 -11.32 -0.41
CA ALA A 68 -11.13 -10.44 0.19
C ALA A 68 -9.72 -10.76 -0.31
N ILE A 69 -9.04 -9.74 -0.82
CA ILE A 69 -7.64 -9.79 -1.24
C ILE A 69 -6.77 -9.23 -0.10
N ILE A 70 -5.72 -9.97 0.27
CA ILE A 70 -4.72 -9.54 1.24
C ILE A 70 -3.51 -9.03 0.46
N CYS A 71 -3.12 -7.77 0.68
CA CYS A 71 -2.01 -7.11 -0.02
C CYS A 71 -1.03 -6.45 0.97
N GLY A 72 0.10 -5.95 0.44
CA GLY A 72 1.10 -5.17 1.17
C GLY A 72 2.38 -5.97 1.42
N ASN A 73 3.04 -5.74 2.56
CA ASN A 73 4.27 -6.46 2.93
C ASN A 73 4.03 -7.95 3.30
N ILE A 74 2.84 -8.47 2.99
CA ILE A 74 2.36 -9.83 3.21
C ILE A 74 1.45 -10.19 2.04
N GLY A 75 1.66 -11.33 1.36
CA GLY A 75 0.82 -11.79 0.26
C GLY A 75 1.38 -11.49 -1.13
N ASN A 76 0.51 -11.35 -2.13
CA ASN A 76 0.88 -11.08 -3.51
C ASN A 76 1.16 -9.58 -3.67
N PRO A 77 2.32 -9.16 -4.21
CA PRO A 77 2.60 -7.75 -4.51
C PRO A 77 1.69 -7.21 -5.63
#